data_AF-A0A7Z0CNX0-F1
#
_entry.id   AF-A0A7Z0CNX0-F1
#
_cell.length_a   1.000
_cell.length_b   1.000
_cell.length_c   1.000
_cell.angle_alpha   90.00
_cell.angle_beta   90.00
_cell.angle_gamma   90.00
#
_symmetry.space_group_name_H-M   'P 1'
#
loop_
_entity.id
_entity.type
_entity.pdbx_description
1 polymer ?
#
loop_
_entity_poly.entity_id
_entity_poly.type
_entity_poly.pdbx_seq_one_letter_code
_entity_poly.pdbx_strand_id
1 'polypeptide(L)'
;MEIDLGSRNAGLVVGEELSDSVEIPGYEHHSTWGYDLNTRSYWASLWPNKGDRDDPPMISVGWSGRALPRPDCVLVELCTQLRHDPLTVARGLGLMRLIHPRTPEQLATRHVDVFEPGVVDGYTLVGSWLVGDARQCPASGWPCHPGYVPGPEHIWAEVLYVTGRLYLGERTSLLTSLDEALCYAARLTGD
;
A
#
# COMPACT_ATOMS: atom_id res chain seq x y z
N MET A 1 -4.72 19.55 -21.91
CA MET A 1 -5.19 18.17 -21.99
C MET A 1 -4.43 17.41 -20.93
N GLU A 2 -4.93 17.47 -19.69
CA GLU A 2 -4.42 16.64 -18.61
C GLU A 2 -4.74 15.20 -18.99
N ILE A 3 -3.70 14.42 -19.26
CA ILE A 3 -3.85 12.98 -19.31
C ILE A 3 -4.26 12.59 -17.90
N ASP A 4 -5.46 12.03 -17.77
CA ASP A 4 -5.93 11.39 -16.54
C ASP A 4 -4.98 10.21 -16.28
N LEU A 5 -3.90 10.49 -15.55
CA LEU A 5 -2.88 9.52 -15.11
C LEU A 5 -3.39 8.75 -13.87
N GLY A 6 -4.70 8.49 -13.79
CA GLY A 6 -5.22 7.49 -12.88
C GLY A 6 -4.54 6.17 -13.20
N SER A 7 -3.86 5.57 -12.21
CA SER A 7 -3.16 4.31 -12.47
C SER A 7 -4.12 3.25 -12.97
N ARG A 8 -3.60 2.36 -13.81
CA ARG A 8 -4.37 1.37 -14.59
C ARG A 8 -5.39 0.58 -13.75
N ASN A 9 -5.09 0.33 -12.47
CA ASN A 9 -5.87 -0.50 -11.54
C ASN A 9 -6.37 0.27 -10.31
N ALA A 10 -6.29 1.61 -10.32
CA ALA A 10 -6.69 2.44 -9.17
C ALA A 10 -8.21 2.43 -8.88
N GLY A 11 -9.02 2.17 -9.91
CA GLY A 11 -10.48 2.15 -9.85
C GLY A 11 -11.07 0.75 -9.62
N LEU A 12 -10.24 -0.27 -9.36
CA LEU A 12 -10.72 -1.65 -9.20
C LEU A 12 -11.77 -1.76 -8.10
N VAL A 13 -12.91 -2.35 -8.45
CA VAL A 13 -13.90 -2.77 -7.47
C VAL A 13 -13.50 -4.15 -6.94
N VAL A 14 -13.56 -4.31 -5.63
CA VAL A 14 -13.23 -5.58 -4.99
C VAL A 14 -14.13 -6.69 -5.53
N GLY A 15 -13.52 -7.75 -6.04
CA GLY A 15 -14.23 -8.92 -6.53
C GLY A 15 -14.48 -8.96 -8.04
N GLU A 16 -13.96 -7.98 -8.80
CA GLU A 16 -14.02 -7.99 -10.25
C GLU A 16 -12.87 -8.79 -10.87
N GLU A 17 -13.16 -9.52 -11.95
CA GLU A 17 -12.15 -10.26 -12.71
C GLU A 17 -11.07 -9.32 -13.22
N LEU A 18 -9.82 -9.71 -12.98
CA LEU A 18 -8.63 -8.95 -13.35
C LEU A 18 -7.54 -9.92 -13.80
N SER A 19 -6.83 -9.55 -14.85
CA SER A 19 -5.57 -10.20 -15.26
C SER A 19 -4.70 -9.14 -15.91
N ASP A 20 -3.57 -8.84 -15.29
CA ASP A 20 -2.68 -7.77 -15.73
C ASP A 20 -1.20 -8.14 -15.51
N SER A 21 -0.35 -7.46 -16.25
CA SER A 21 1.11 -7.48 -16.08
C SER A 21 1.53 -6.81 -14.77
N VAL A 22 2.66 -7.27 -14.23
CA VAL A 22 3.34 -6.65 -13.08
C VAL A 22 4.53 -5.86 -13.60
N GLU A 23 4.68 -4.61 -13.18
CA GLU A 23 5.79 -3.70 -13.54
C GLU A 23 6.69 -3.41 -12.32
N ILE A 24 7.02 -4.45 -11.55
CA ILE A 24 7.94 -4.36 -10.41
C ILE A 24 9.38 -4.59 -10.88
N PRO A 25 10.35 -3.70 -10.55
CA PRO A 25 11.77 -3.85 -10.84
C PRO A 25 12.33 -5.26 -10.66
N GLY A 26 12.76 -5.87 -11.76
CA GLY A 26 13.36 -7.20 -11.80
C GLY A 26 12.38 -8.34 -12.12
N TYR A 27 11.09 -8.04 -12.31
CA TYR A 27 10.02 -9.02 -12.52
C TYR A 27 9.08 -8.67 -13.69
N GLU A 28 9.34 -7.60 -14.43
CA GLU A 28 8.40 -6.97 -15.37
C GLU A 28 8.10 -7.76 -16.65
N HIS A 29 8.93 -8.75 -17.02
CA HIS A 29 8.82 -9.37 -18.35
C HIS A 29 7.67 -10.38 -18.48
N HIS A 30 7.44 -11.18 -17.43
CA HIS A 30 6.57 -12.35 -17.50
C HIS A 30 5.61 -12.47 -16.32
N SER A 31 5.72 -11.56 -15.34
CA SER A 31 4.93 -11.62 -14.13
C SER A 31 3.53 -11.05 -14.34
N THR A 32 2.57 -11.71 -13.72
CA THR A 32 1.15 -11.37 -13.83
C THR A 32 0.48 -11.40 -12.49
N TRP A 33 -0.60 -10.63 -12.35
CA TRP A 33 -1.43 -10.61 -11.17
C TRP A 33 -2.89 -10.41 -11.57
N GLY A 34 -3.81 -10.70 -10.66
CA GLY A 34 -5.22 -10.66 -11.01
C GLY A 34 -6.15 -11.02 -9.89
N TYR A 35 -7.39 -11.30 -10.26
CA TYR A 35 -8.45 -11.80 -9.39
C TYR A 35 -9.04 -13.07 -10.00
N ASP A 36 -9.10 -14.14 -9.22
CA ASP A 36 -9.75 -15.38 -9.63
C ASP A 36 -11.14 -15.48 -9.00
N LEU A 37 -12.17 -15.53 -9.85
CA LEU A 37 -13.57 -15.64 -9.44
C LEU A 37 -13.90 -16.96 -8.72
N ASN A 38 -13.14 -18.03 -9.02
CA ASN A 38 -13.39 -19.35 -8.44
C ASN A 38 -12.96 -19.42 -6.97
N THR A 39 -11.74 -18.99 -6.69
CA THR A 39 -11.21 -18.90 -5.32
C THR A 39 -11.62 -17.63 -4.59
N ARG A 40 -12.18 -16.65 -5.32
CA ARG A 40 -12.53 -15.31 -4.83
C ARG A 40 -11.35 -14.59 -4.20
N SER A 41 -10.17 -14.78 -4.78
CA SER A 41 -8.91 -14.26 -4.26
C SER A 41 -8.18 -13.47 -5.34
N TYR A 42 -7.59 -12.35 -4.93
CA TYR A 42 -6.52 -11.75 -5.70
C TYR A 42 -5.28 -12.65 -5.64
N TRP A 43 -4.47 -12.63 -6.69
CA TRP A 43 -3.28 -13.47 -6.84
C TRP A 43 -2.18 -12.70 -7.57
N ALA A 44 -0.93 -13.14 -7.39
CA ALA A 44 0.20 -12.72 -8.22
C ALA A 44 1.20 -13.86 -8.40
N SER A 45 1.78 -13.94 -9.59
CA SER A 45 2.84 -14.88 -9.95
C SER A 45 4.00 -14.11 -10.58
N LEU A 46 5.17 -14.20 -9.95
CA LEU A 46 6.32 -13.40 -10.29
C LEU A 46 7.50 -14.27 -10.74
N TRP A 47 8.01 -13.99 -11.93
CA TRP A 47 9.21 -14.57 -12.51
C TRP A 47 10.30 -13.50 -12.59
N PRO A 48 11.53 -13.78 -12.10
CA PRO A 48 12.65 -12.87 -12.32
C PRO A 48 12.88 -12.65 -13.82
N ASN A 49 13.24 -11.44 -14.23
CA ASN A 49 13.48 -11.12 -15.64
C ASN A 49 14.57 -11.98 -16.33
N LYS A 50 15.46 -12.57 -15.53
CA LYS A 50 16.54 -13.47 -15.99
C LYS A 50 16.21 -14.96 -15.82
N GLY A 51 15.02 -15.29 -15.30
CA GLY A 51 14.55 -16.66 -15.14
C GLY A 51 13.93 -17.20 -16.42
N ASP A 52 13.80 -18.53 -16.49
CA ASP A 52 12.98 -19.17 -17.53
C ASP A 52 11.49 -18.96 -17.19
N ARG A 53 10.67 -18.69 -18.21
CA ARG A 53 9.22 -18.56 -18.07
C ARG A 53 8.55 -19.91 -17.86
N ASP A 54 9.17 -20.98 -18.35
CA ASP A 54 8.64 -22.34 -18.22
C ASP A 54 8.90 -22.93 -16.83
N ASP A 55 9.78 -22.31 -16.05
CA ASP A 55 9.97 -22.63 -14.64
C ASP A 55 8.77 -22.16 -13.79
N PRO A 56 8.51 -22.79 -12.63
CA PRO A 56 7.55 -22.27 -11.66
C PRO A 56 7.88 -20.83 -11.24
N PRO A 57 6.86 -19.98 -10.94
CA PRO A 57 7.11 -18.62 -10.47
C PRO A 57 7.91 -18.64 -9.16
N MET A 58 8.88 -17.73 -9.04
CA MET A 58 9.68 -17.58 -7.83
C MET A 58 8.83 -17.17 -6.64
N ILE A 59 7.85 -16.30 -6.88
CA ILE A 59 6.87 -15.85 -5.88
C ILE A 59 5.48 -16.11 -6.43
N SER A 60 4.66 -16.77 -5.62
CA SER A 60 3.26 -17.05 -5.93
C SER A 60 2.42 -16.78 -4.70
N VAL A 61 1.44 -15.89 -4.82
CA VAL A 61 0.52 -15.49 -3.74
C VAL A 61 -0.91 -15.60 -4.21
N GLY A 62 -1.83 -15.92 -3.30
CA GLY A 62 -3.27 -15.95 -3.56
C GLY A 62 -3.80 -17.14 -4.37
N TRP A 63 -2.94 -17.87 -5.09
CA TRP A 63 -3.32 -19.11 -5.79
C TRP A 63 -3.59 -20.29 -4.84
N SER A 64 -2.79 -20.40 -3.78
CA SER A 64 -2.92 -21.42 -2.77
C SER A 64 -2.63 -20.84 -1.39
N GLY A 65 -3.28 -21.39 -0.36
CA GLY A 65 -3.18 -20.89 1.01
C GLY A 65 -4.22 -19.83 1.34
N ARG A 66 -3.80 -18.71 1.92
CA ARG A 66 -4.70 -17.69 2.42
C ARG A 66 -5.33 -16.90 1.28
N ALA A 67 -6.66 -16.82 1.28
CA ALA A 67 -7.38 -15.94 0.36
C ALA A 67 -7.02 -14.46 0.59
N LEU A 68 -6.73 -13.75 -0.48
CA LEU A 68 -6.41 -12.33 -0.51
C LEU A 68 -7.64 -11.58 -1.04
N PRO A 69 -8.50 -11.05 -0.16
CA PRO A 69 -9.80 -10.51 -0.57
C PRO A 69 -9.71 -9.15 -1.27
N ARG A 70 -8.53 -8.51 -1.30
CA ARG A 70 -8.30 -7.16 -1.81
C ARG A 70 -6.96 -7.06 -2.55
N PRO A 71 -6.81 -6.12 -3.50
CA PRO A 71 -5.52 -5.86 -4.15
C PRO A 71 -4.45 -5.41 -3.14
N ASP A 72 -4.85 -4.66 -2.12
CA ASP A 72 -4.00 -4.22 -1.01
C ASP A 72 -3.31 -5.39 -0.27
N CYS A 73 -4.00 -6.54 -0.19
CA CYS A 73 -3.45 -7.75 0.43
C CYS A 73 -2.33 -8.36 -0.41
N VAL A 74 -2.46 -8.34 -1.75
CA VAL A 74 -1.38 -8.77 -2.67
C VAL A 74 -0.17 -7.88 -2.50
N LEU A 75 -0.38 -6.55 -2.42
CA LEU A 75 0.70 -5.60 -2.19
C LEU A 75 1.48 -5.93 -0.91
N VAL A 76 0.80 -6.20 0.20
CA VAL A 76 1.47 -6.52 1.48
C VAL A 76 2.28 -7.81 1.40
N GLU A 77 1.72 -8.86 0.80
CA GLU A 77 2.42 -10.14 0.61
C GLU A 77 3.66 -9.96 -0.28
N LEU A 78 3.55 -9.20 -1.37
CA LEU A 78 4.67 -8.93 -2.27
C LEU A 78 5.75 -8.07 -1.61
N CYS A 79 5.40 -7.02 -0.86
CA CYS A 79 6.37 -6.24 -0.08
C CYS A 79 7.18 -7.14 0.87
N THR A 80 6.50 -8.09 1.53
CA THR A 80 7.11 -9.02 2.47
C THR A 80 8.07 -9.98 1.78
N GLN A 81 7.65 -10.61 0.67
CA GLN A 81 8.46 -11.61 -0.03
C GLN A 81 9.62 -11.00 -0.82
N LEU A 82 9.38 -9.86 -1.48
CA LEU A 82 10.39 -9.17 -2.29
C LEU A 82 11.34 -8.32 -1.45
N ARG A 83 10.95 -7.94 -0.23
CA ARG A 83 11.61 -6.89 0.56
C ARG A 83 11.72 -5.60 -0.24
N HIS A 84 10.60 -5.17 -0.82
CA HIS A 84 10.47 -3.88 -1.50
C HIS A 84 9.58 -2.93 -0.70
N ASP A 85 9.77 -1.63 -0.94
CA ASP A 85 8.91 -0.61 -0.35
C ASP A 85 7.50 -0.65 -0.96
N PRO A 86 6.47 -0.23 -0.21
CA PRO A 86 5.10 -0.22 -0.69
C PRO A 86 4.87 0.60 -1.96
N LEU A 87 5.61 1.69 -2.18
CA LEU A 87 5.42 2.53 -3.35
C LEU A 87 5.88 1.82 -4.62
N THR A 88 7.03 1.15 -4.59
CA THR A 88 7.53 0.34 -5.71
C THR A 88 6.52 -0.75 -6.09
N VAL A 89 5.98 -1.47 -5.10
CA VAL A 89 4.99 -2.53 -5.34
C VAL A 89 3.65 -1.96 -5.82
N ALA A 90 3.16 -0.89 -5.20
CA ALA A 90 1.92 -0.22 -5.60
C ALA A 90 1.96 0.28 -7.04
N ARG A 91 3.09 0.88 -7.45
CA ARG A 91 3.32 1.29 -8.85
C ARG A 91 3.36 0.09 -9.78
N GLY A 92 4.10 -0.96 -9.43
CA GLY A 92 4.24 -2.14 -10.27
C GLY A 92 2.92 -2.92 -10.47
N LEU A 93 2.03 -2.92 -9.48
CA LEU A 93 0.67 -3.45 -9.63
C LEU A 93 -0.29 -2.45 -10.28
N GLY A 94 0.11 -1.19 -10.43
CA GLY A 94 -0.74 -0.15 -10.98
C GLY A 94 -1.88 0.26 -10.04
N LEU A 95 -1.68 0.20 -8.72
CA LEU A 95 -2.66 0.59 -7.69
C LEU A 95 -2.62 2.08 -7.32
N MET A 96 -1.75 2.87 -7.96
CA MET A 96 -1.53 4.27 -7.60
C MET A 96 -2.74 5.15 -7.92
N ARG A 97 -3.07 6.13 -7.07
CA ARG A 97 -4.10 7.10 -7.44
C ARG A 97 -3.62 8.51 -7.15
N LEU A 98 -4.15 9.46 -7.91
CA LEU A 98 -4.02 10.86 -7.56
C LEU A 98 -4.79 11.12 -6.25
N ILE A 99 -4.09 11.71 -5.29
CA ILE A 99 -4.67 12.22 -4.05
C ILE A 99 -4.24 13.67 -3.84
N HIS A 100 -5.01 14.40 -3.03
CA HIS A 100 -4.71 15.76 -2.62
C HIS A 100 -4.52 15.76 -1.10
N PRO A 101 -3.30 15.46 -0.61
CA PRO A 101 -3.08 15.27 0.82
C PRO A 101 -3.43 16.51 1.63
N ARG A 102 -3.89 16.28 2.85
CA ARG A 102 -3.99 17.34 3.87
C ARG A 102 -2.60 17.82 4.26
N THR A 103 -2.52 19.08 4.67
CA THR A 103 -1.26 19.64 5.19
C THR A 103 -0.96 19.09 6.59
N PRO A 104 0.30 19.13 7.05
CA PRO A 104 0.64 18.74 8.42
C PRO A 104 -0.17 19.49 9.49
N GLU A 105 -0.48 20.78 9.26
CA GLU A 105 -1.28 21.59 10.18
C GLU A 105 -2.71 21.06 10.32
N GLN A 106 -3.33 20.65 9.20
CA GLN A 106 -4.67 20.07 9.21
C GLN A 106 -4.70 18.74 9.97
N LEU A 107 -3.67 17.90 9.80
CA LEU A 107 -3.52 16.67 10.56
C LEU A 107 -3.35 16.96 12.07
N ALA A 108 -2.54 17.96 12.41
CA ALA A 108 -2.31 18.34 13.80
C ALA A 108 -3.58 18.86 14.49
N THR A 109 -4.42 19.63 13.79
CA THR A 109 -5.73 20.05 14.33
C THR A 109 -6.59 18.86 14.71
N ARG A 110 -6.70 17.86 13.81
CA ARG A 110 -7.46 16.64 14.10
C ARG A 110 -6.87 15.84 15.26
N HIS A 111 -5.54 15.74 15.31
CA HIS A 111 -4.84 15.02 16.37
C HIS A 111 -5.16 15.59 17.76
N VAL A 112 -5.20 16.91 17.92
CA VAL A 112 -5.53 17.55 19.21
C VAL A 112 -6.90 17.11 19.74
N ASP A 113 -7.88 16.86 18.87
CA ASP A 113 -9.22 16.45 19.28
C ASP A 113 -9.30 14.99 19.75
N VAL A 114 -8.41 14.12 19.27
CA VAL A 114 -8.43 12.66 19.51
C VAL A 114 -7.28 12.17 20.39
N PHE A 115 -6.34 13.05 20.76
CA PHE A 115 -5.11 12.67 21.45
C PHE A 115 -5.35 12.22 22.89
N GLU A 116 -4.80 11.05 23.22
CA GLU A 116 -4.66 10.57 24.60
C GLU A 116 -3.21 10.74 25.08
N PRO A 117 -2.96 11.58 26.11
CA PRO A 117 -1.62 11.81 26.63
C PRO A 117 -0.89 10.52 27.04
N GLY A 118 0.33 10.33 26.53
CA GLY A 118 1.19 9.19 26.87
C GLY A 118 1.02 7.98 25.94
N VAL A 119 0.14 8.05 24.94
CA VAL A 119 -0.05 7.00 23.93
C VAL A 119 0.67 7.41 22.64
N VAL A 120 1.53 6.52 22.11
CA VAL A 120 2.03 6.65 20.74
C VAL A 120 0.95 6.14 19.80
N ASP A 121 0.37 7.06 19.02
CA ASP A 121 -0.74 6.77 18.11
C ASP A 121 -0.35 7.03 16.65
N GLY A 122 -1.26 6.69 15.73
CA GLY A 122 -1.06 6.85 14.31
C GLY A 122 -0.90 8.31 13.89
N TYR A 123 -1.63 9.25 14.50
CA TYR A 123 -1.54 10.67 14.18
C TYR A 123 -0.16 11.25 14.52
N THR A 124 0.42 10.85 15.65
CA THR A 124 1.78 11.23 16.03
C THR A 124 2.81 10.72 15.03
N LEU A 125 2.74 9.44 14.65
CA LEU A 125 3.70 8.83 13.73
C LEU A 125 3.56 9.38 12.30
N VAL A 126 2.34 9.50 11.79
CA VAL A 126 2.07 10.09 10.47
C VAL A 126 2.48 11.56 10.46
N GLY A 127 2.14 12.33 11.50
CA GLY A 127 2.54 13.73 11.61
C GLY A 127 4.05 13.92 11.57
N SER A 128 4.79 13.14 12.36
CA SER A 128 6.26 13.15 12.36
C SER A 128 6.83 12.80 10.99
N TRP A 129 6.23 11.84 10.28
CA TRP A 129 6.64 11.47 8.94
C TRP A 129 6.37 12.56 7.90
N LEU A 130 5.21 13.23 7.96
CA LEU A 130 4.86 14.30 7.04
C LEU A 130 5.76 15.54 7.18
N VAL A 131 6.41 15.75 8.33
CA VAL A 131 7.35 16.86 8.54
C VAL A 131 8.82 16.47 8.39
N GLY A 132 9.11 15.21 8.05
CA GLY A 132 10.47 14.70 7.81
C GLY A 132 11.28 14.35 9.06
N ASP A 133 10.62 14.22 10.21
CA ASP A 133 11.23 13.83 11.48
C ASP A 133 11.27 12.31 11.69
N ALA A 134 10.49 11.55 10.91
CA ALA A 134 10.47 10.09 11.02
C ALA A 134 11.65 9.45 10.27
N ARG A 135 12.17 8.35 10.86
CA ARG A 135 13.22 7.51 10.24
C ARG A 135 12.66 6.33 9.45
N GLN A 136 11.36 6.12 9.53
CA GLN A 136 10.66 5.01 8.89
C GLN A 136 9.27 5.47 8.46
N CYS A 137 8.74 4.87 7.40
CA CYS A 137 7.36 5.03 6.99
C CYS A 137 6.42 4.47 8.09
N PRO A 138 5.27 5.12 8.32
CA PRO A 138 4.49 4.91 9.53
C PRO A 138 3.78 3.54 9.57
N ALA A 139 3.32 2.99 8.43
CA ALA A 139 2.64 1.70 8.40
C ALA A 139 3.54 0.55 7.95
N SER A 140 4.42 0.78 6.98
CA SER A 140 5.33 -0.26 6.47
C SER A 140 6.60 -0.43 7.28
N GLY A 141 6.99 0.58 8.06
CA GLY A 141 8.29 0.61 8.73
C GLY A 141 9.47 0.73 7.76
N TRP A 142 9.22 1.00 6.47
CA TRP A 142 10.28 1.11 5.47
C TRP A 142 11.23 2.27 5.80
N PRO A 143 12.56 2.09 5.75
CA PRO A 143 13.49 3.15 6.11
C PRO A 143 13.31 4.42 5.27
N CYS A 144 13.25 5.56 5.96
CA CYS A 144 13.30 6.89 5.37
C CYS A 144 14.67 7.52 5.65
N HIS A 145 15.17 8.35 4.74
CA HIS A 145 16.35 9.17 5.03
C HIS A 145 15.95 10.37 5.89
N PRO A 146 16.83 10.88 6.79
CA PRO A 146 16.52 12.05 7.60
C PRO A 146 16.14 13.27 6.74
N GLY A 147 15.09 14.00 7.14
CA GLY A 147 14.58 15.16 6.39
C GLY A 147 13.73 14.81 5.16
N TYR A 148 13.43 13.53 4.94
CA TYR A 148 12.56 13.09 3.86
C TYR A 148 11.10 13.47 4.15
N VAL A 149 10.51 14.31 3.28
CA VAL A 149 9.08 14.62 3.32
C VAL A 149 8.34 13.79 2.26
N PRO A 150 7.32 13.01 2.63
CA PRO A 150 6.62 12.15 1.69
C PRO A 150 5.77 12.93 0.69
N GLY A 151 5.88 12.55 -0.58
CA GLY A 151 4.95 13.00 -1.62
C GLY A 151 3.60 12.26 -1.58
N PRO A 152 2.58 12.74 -2.33
CA PRO A 152 1.24 12.15 -2.36
C PRO A 152 1.22 10.64 -2.63
N GLU A 153 2.08 10.16 -3.52
CA GLU A 153 2.17 8.74 -3.86
C GLU A 153 2.66 7.87 -2.69
N HIS A 154 3.55 8.40 -1.85
CA HIS A 154 4.05 7.67 -0.68
C HIS A 154 2.95 7.53 0.37
N ILE A 155 2.16 8.60 0.58
CA ILE A 155 1.01 8.59 1.48
C ILE A 155 0.00 7.53 0.99
N TRP A 156 -0.32 7.53 -0.31
CA TRP A 156 -1.22 6.52 -0.86
C TRP A 156 -0.68 5.09 -0.71
N ALA A 157 0.62 4.88 -0.96
CA ALA A 157 1.23 3.56 -0.81
C ALA A 157 1.16 3.05 0.65
N GLU A 158 1.36 3.93 1.63
CA GLU A 158 1.20 3.59 3.05
C GLU A 158 -0.27 3.32 3.42
N VAL A 159 -1.24 4.05 2.82
CA VAL A 159 -2.68 3.74 2.95
C VAL A 159 -2.98 2.33 2.43
N LEU A 160 -2.54 2.00 1.22
CA LEU A 160 -2.73 0.66 0.65
C LEU A 160 -2.12 -0.42 1.58
N TYR A 161 -0.91 -0.17 2.08
CA TYR A 161 -0.20 -1.11 2.94
C TYR A 161 -0.90 -1.35 4.28
N VAL A 162 -1.31 -0.28 4.98
CA VAL A 162 -1.99 -0.41 6.28
C VAL A 162 -3.36 -1.06 6.15
N THR A 163 -4.13 -0.68 5.13
CA THR A 163 -5.42 -1.30 4.83
C THR A 163 -5.23 -2.78 4.49
N GLY A 164 -4.25 -3.12 3.65
CA GLY A 164 -3.91 -4.52 3.32
C GLY A 164 -3.63 -5.36 4.57
N ARG A 165 -2.83 -4.84 5.52
CA ARG A 165 -2.52 -5.54 6.78
C ARG A 165 -3.76 -5.77 7.65
N LEU A 166 -4.65 -4.79 7.75
CA LEU A 166 -5.92 -4.91 8.48
C LEU A 166 -6.83 -6.00 7.87
N TYR A 167 -6.91 -6.08 6.55
CA TYR A 167 -7.67 -7.13 5.85
C TYR A 167 -6.98 -8.50 5.90
N LEU A 168 -5.66 -8.51 6.05
CA LEU A 168 -4.89 -9.67 6.47
C LEU A 168 -5.02 -9.96 7.99
N GLY A 169 -5.98 -9.35 8.67
CA GLY A 169 -6.40 -9.75 10.02
C GLY A 169 -5.45 -9.31 11.13
N GLU A 170 -4.45 -8.49 10.84
CA GLU A 170 -3.67 -7.83 11.88
C GLU A 170 -4.52 -6.71 12.49
N ARG A 171 -4.80 -6.79 13.79
CA ARG A 171 -5.73 -5.87 14.48
C ARG A 171 -5.14 -5.31 15.76
N THR A 172 -4.06 -4.56 15.64
CA THR A 172 -3.52 -3.79 16.77
C THR A 172 -4.17 -2.41 16.82
N SER A 173 -4.24 -1.82 18.02
CA SER A 173 -4.74 -0.44 18.21
C SER A 173 -3.91 0.55 17.39
N LEU A 174 -2.58 0.37 17.37
CA LEU A 174 -1.67 1.21 16.60
C LEU A 174 -1.95 1.11 15.09
N LEU A 175 -2.14 -0.09 14.54
CA LEU A 175 -2.41 -0.24 13.10
C LEU A 175 -3.74 0.39 12.69
N THR A 176 -4.76 0.28 13.57
CA THR A 176 -6.06 0.92 13.35
C THR A 176 -5.94 2.44 13.37
N SER A 177 -5.18 2.98 14.34
CA SER A 177 -4.93 4.42 14.43
C SER A 177 -4.09 4.94 13.26
N LEU A 178 -3.14 4.14 12.76
CA LEU A 178 -2.36 4.46 11.55
C LEU A 178 -3.24 4.52 10.31
N ASP A 179 -4.15 3.55 10.12
CA ASP A 179 -5.11 3.54 9.01
C ASP A 179 -6.00 4.78 9.05
N GLU A 180 -6.52 5.13 10.23
CA GLU A 180 -7.30 6.35 10.41
C GLU A 180 -6.51 7.62 10.04
N ALA A 181 -5.31 7.77 10.60
CA ALA A 181 -4.47 8.94 10.39
C ALA A 181 -4.00 9.07 8.93
N LEU A 182 -3.65 7.96 8.28
CA LEU A 182 -3.27 7.93 6.87
C LEU A 182 -4.47 8.21 5.95
N CYS A 183 -5.65 7.66 6.24
CA CYS A 183 -6.87 7.96 5.51
C CYS A 183 -7.27 9.43 5.64
N TYR A 184 -7.10 10.01 6.84
CA TYR A 184 -7.30 11.43 7.06
C TYR A 184 -6.27 12.26 6.29
N ALA A 185 -4.97 11.93 6.39
CA ALA A 185 -3.92 12.60 5.62
C ALA A 185 -4.16 12.53 4.11
N ALA A 186 -4.65 11.40 3.59
CA ALA A 186 -4.98 11.20 2.18
C ALA A 186 -6.32 11.82 1.73
N ARG A 187 -7.07 12.46 2.64
CA ARG A 187 -8.39 13.05 2.39
C ARG A 187 -9.45 12.04 1.91
N LEU A 188 -9.39 10.82 2.45
CA LEU A 188 -10.39 9.77 2.22
C LEU A 188 -11.53 9.82 3.23
N THR A 189 -11.26 10.40 4.40
CA THR A 189 -12.22 10.62 5.48
C THR A 189 -12.53 12.11 5.63
N GLY A 190 -13.78 12.41 5.95
CA GLY A 190 -14.24 13.76 6.28
C GLY A 190 -13.64 14.28 7.58
N ASP A 191 -13.94 15.54 7.90
CA ASP A 191 -13.68 16.11 9.22
C ASP A 191 -14.75 15.65 10.24
#